data_AF-G3J1T2-F1
#
_entry.id   AF-G3J1T2-F1
#
_cell.length_a   1.000
_cell.length_b   1.000
_cell.length_c   1.000
_cell.angle_alpha   90.00
_cell.angle_beta   90.00
_cell.angle_gamma   90.00
#
_symmetry.space_group_name_H-M   'P 1'
#
loop_
_entity.id
_entity.type
_entity.pdbx_description
1 polymer ?
#
loop_
_entity_poly.entity_id
_entity_poly.type
_entity_poly.pdbx_seq_one_letter_code
_entity_poly.pdbx_strand_id
1 'polypeptide(L)'
;MVSPKQLSELYRQACEVDVQAFKPGNVSVYAEGHDMTVADFRASAEVSAEPLCNPDYSLGEKIYYAVKATREAVGCNTNLGIILLCAPLIQAINLKDPELTLRQAVSKVIFDTTVEDADWVFKAITLASPGGLGSSDQQDVNEKASVTLTEAMKIASTKDRIALQYTTDYQDIFNFLLLRYNASLDRWGDRNWAAVSAYADMLSQFPDSHIERKYGDQYSEMIATKMAQLSEELSKTDNPEQIEPLLFCLDQELKIYGINPGTTADMIVATVLTAFLEDLNQ
;
A
#
# COMPACT_ATOMS: atom_id res chain seq x y z
N MET A 1 24.01 -3.66 5.34
CA MET A 1 23.02 -2.84 6.08
C MET A 1 22.71 -1.63 5.24
N VAL A 2 21.46 -1.49 4.82
CA VAL A 2 20.99 -0.35 4.05
C VAL A 2 20.88 0.85 5.00
N SER A 3 21.40 2.02 4.60
CA SER A 3 21.35 3.18 5.49
C SER A 3 19.92 3.72 5.62
N PRO A 4 19.52 4.32 6.76
CA PRO A 4 18.19 4.94 6.90
C PRO A 4 17.89 5.95 5.79
N LYS A 5 18.89 6.76 5.40
CA LYS A 5 18.78 7.72 4.31
C LYS A 5 18.43 7.06 2.97
N GLN A 6 19.04 5.91 2.68
CA GLN A 6 18.78 5.16 1.45
C GLN A 6 17.38 4.54 1.47
N LEU A 7 16.93 4.03 2.63
CA LEU A 7 15.56 3.51 2.79
C LEU A 7 14.50 4.59 2.62
N SER A 8 14.72 5.77 3.23
CA SER A 8 13.84 6.92 3.06
C SER A 8 13.74 7.34 1.60
N GLU A 9 14.85 7.28 0.86
CA GLU A 9 14.86 7.60 -0.57
C GLU A 9 14.06 6.58 -1.39
N LEU A 10 14.27 5.28 -1.18
CA LEU A 10 13.51 4.24 -1.89
C LEU A 10 12.01 4.31 -1.57
N TYR A 11 11.65 4.55 -0.31
CA TYR A 11 10.26 4.73 0.10
C TYR A 11 9.60 5.91 -0.62
N ARG A 12 10.27 7.07 -0.68
CA ARG A 12 9.76 8.24 -1.41
C ARG A 12 9.65 7.98 -2.90
N GLN A 13 10.62 7.32 -3.51
CA GLN A 13 10.56 6.94 -4.92
C GLN A 13 9.39 5.99 -5.20
N ALA A 14 9.11 5.04 -4.32
CA ALA A 14 7.97 4.15 -4.47
C ALA A 14 6.64 4.90 -4.39
N CYS A 15 6.51 5.85 -3.46
CA CYS A 15 5.34 6.75 -3.38
C CYS A 15 5.23 7.66 -4.63
N GLU A 16 6.35 8.12 -5.18
CA GLU A 16 6.35 8.95 -6.39
C GLU A 16 5.92 8.17 -7.62
N VAL A 17 6.37 6.92 -7.80
CA VAL A 17 5.88 6.04 -8.88
C VAL A 17 4.37 5.90 -8.81
N ASP A 18 3.81 5.76 -7.62
CA ASP A 18 2.37 5.61 -7.43
C ASP A 18 1.59 6.86 -7.90
N VAL A 19 1.97 8.07 -7.48
CA VAL A 19 1.27 9.29 -7.91
C VAL A 19 1.48 9.62 -9.40
N GLN A 20 2.56 9.11 -10.00
CA GLN A 20 2.83 9.23 -11.44
C GLN A 20 2.07 8.18 -12.26
N ALA A 21 1.76 7.02 -11.69
CA ALA A 21 0.96 5.99 -12.34
C ALA A 21 -0.51 6.43 -12.44
N PHE A 22 -1.06 6.44 -13.67
CA PHE A 22 -2.46 6.81 -13.87
C PHE A 22 -3.40 5.65 -13.53
N LYS A 23 -3.69 5.51 -12.23
CA LYS A 23 -4.52 4.45 -11.65
C LYS A 23 -5.99 4.90 -11.58
N PRO A 24 -6.92 4.31 -12.37
CA PRO A 24 -8.31 4.77 -12.42
C PRO A 24 -8.99 4.79 -11.05
N GLY A 25 -9.64 5.92 -10.71
CA GLY A 25 -10.39 6.13 -9.47
C GLY A 25 -9.55 6.61 -8.27
N ASN A 26 -8.22 6.48 -8.35
CA ASN A 26 -7.29 6.91 -7.31
C ASN A 26 -6.63 8.26 -7.67
N VAL A 27 -5.79 8.79 -6.77
CA VAL A 27 -5.10 10.08 -6.98
C VAL A 27 -3.88 9.87 -7.86
N SER A 28 -3.69 10.75 -8.85
CA SER A 28 -2.48 10.80 -9.68
C SER A 28 -2.25 12.21 -10.22
N VAL A 29 -1.10 12.44 -10.86
CA VAL A 29 -0.78 13.71 -11.55
C VAL A 29 -1.76 14.07 -12.67
N TYR A 30 -2.54 13.10 -13.16
CA TYR A 30 -3.55 13.29 -14.21
C TYR A 30 -4.89 13.76 -13.65
N ALA A 31 -5.21 13.41 -12.40
CA ALA A 31 -6.47 13.76 -11.80
C ALA A 31 -6.43 13.65 -10.27
N GLU A 32 -6.75 14.75 -9.60
CA GLU A 32 -7.01 14.80 -8.16
C GLU A 32 -8.24 13.95 -7.80
N GLY A 33 -8.39 13.61 -6.52
CA GLY A 33 -9.51 12.79 -6.07
C GLY A 33 -9.70 12.78 -4.56
N HIS A 34 -10.97 12.69 -4.14
CA HIS A 34 -11.38 12.42 -2.75
C HIS A 34 -10.81 13.40 -1.72
N ASP A 35 -10.89 14.70 -2.01
CA ASP A 35 -10.40 15.81 -1.17
C ASP A 35 -8.89 15.76 -0.86
N MET A 36 -8.11 15.02 -1.67
CA MET A 36 -6.66 14.91 -1.56
C MET A 36 -5.99 15.26 -2.89
N THR A 37 -4.83 15.90 -2.79
CA THR A 37 -4.02 16.34 -3.94
C THR A 37 -2.71 15.55 -4.01
N VAL A 38 -2.07 15.54 -5.18
CA VAL A 38 -0.72 14.96 -5.34
C VAL A 38 0.29 15.63 -4.39
N ALA A 39 0.11 16.92 -4.10
CA ALA A 39 0.97 17.64 -3.17
C ALA A 39 0.84 17.06 -1.75
N ASP A 40 -0.36 16.68 -1.32
CA ASP A 40 -0.58 16.04 -0.02
C ASP A 40 0.14 14.69 0.05
N PHE A 41 0.03 13.84 -0.96
CA PHE A 41 0.73 12.55 -1.01
C PHE A 41 2.26 12.70 -0.99
N ARG A 42 2.81 13.64 -1.77
CA ARG A 42 4.25 13.93 -1.77
C ARG A 42 4.74 14.47 -0.43
N ALA A 43 4.02 15.41 0.15
CA ALA A 43 4.33 15.94 1.48
C ALA A 43 4.28 14.84 2.54
N SER A 44 3.28 13.96 2.45
CA SER A 44 3.11 12.83 3.37
C SER A 44 4.27 11.84 3.26
N ALA A 45 4.70 11.49 2.04
CA ALA A 45 5.86 10.62 1.82
C ALA A 45 7.16 11.25 2.34
N GLU A 46 7.34 12.56 2.21
CA GLU A 46 8.53 13.24 2.73
C GLU A 46 8.58 13.19 4.27
N VAL A 47 7.50 13.58 4.95
CA VAL A 47 7.49 13.68 6.41
C VAL A 47 7.42 12.32 7.11
N SER A 48 6.82 11.31 6.48
CA SER A 48 6.74 9.96 7.07
C SER A 48 8.03 9.16 6.90
N ALA A 49 8.91 9.52 5.94
CA ALA A 49 10.09 8.74 5.60
C ALA A 49 11.12 8.62 6.74
N GLU A 50 11.34 9.70 7.48
CA GLU A 50 12.30 9.72 8.61
C GLU A 50 11.87 8.77 9.75
N PRO A 51 10.67 8.91 10.36
CA PRO A 51 10.25 8.01 11.43
C PRO A 51 10.09 6.56 10.95
N LEU A 52 9.62 6.34 9.72
CA LEU A 52 9.47 4.99 9.16
C LEU A 52 10.82 4.26 9.05
N CYS A 53 11.87 4.98 8.65
CA CYS A 53 13.20 4.42 8.46
C CYS A 53 14.12 4.53 9.69
N ASN A 54 13.63 5.05 10.82
CA ASN A 54 14.42 5.21 12.05
C ASN A 54 14.82 3.83 12.62
N PRO A 55 16.12 3.49 12.75
CA PRO A 55 16.55 2.17 13.21
C PRO A 55 16.30 1.91 14.70
N ASP A 56 16.04 2.96 15.49
CA ASP A 56 15.88 2.86 16.95
C ASP A 56 14.44 2.56 17.37
N TYR A 57 13.49 2.62 16.43
CA TYR A 57 12.07 2.41 16.69
C TYR A 57 11.64 0.95 16.49
N SER A 58 10.71 0.50 17.34
CA SER A 58 9.94 -0.73 17.10
C SER A 58 9.09 -0.61 15.84
N LEU A 59 8.51 -1.72 15.37
CA LEU A 59 7.60 -1.69 14.22
C LEU A 59 6.39 -0.78 14.49
N GLY A 60 5.76 -0.92 15.66
CA GLY A 60 4.64 -0.07 16.05
C GLY A 60 5.02 1.41 16.17
N GLU A 61 6.19 1.72 16.75
CA GLU A 61 6.69 3.10 16.85
C GLU A 61 6.92 3.73 15.47
N LYS A 62 7.52 3.00 14.53
CA LYS A 62 7.69 3.44 13.13
C LYS A 62 6.36 3.84 12.51
N ILE A 63 5.35 2.98 12.64
CA ILE A 63 4.01 3.21 12.10
C ILE A 63 3.38 4.45 12.77
N TYR A 64 3.40 4.53 14.10
CA TYR A 64 2.80 5.63 14.83
C TYR A 64 3.44 6.98 14.50
N TYR A 65 4.77 7.09 14.58
CA TYR A 65 5.45 8.36 14.34
C TYR A 65 5.39 8.78 12.86
N ALA A 66 5.36 7.83 11.92
CA ALA A 66 5.12 8.12 10.51
C ALA A 66 3.72 8.68 10.26
N VAL A 67 2.68 8.05 10.83
CA VAL A 67 1.30 8.54 10.72
C VAL A 67 1.14 9.90 11.40
N LYS A 68 1.78 10.08 12.57
CA LYS A 68 1.77 11.36 13.28
C LYS A 68 2.40 12.47 12.44
N ALA A 69 3.56 12.23 11.83
CA ALA A 69 4.22 13.19 10.95
C ALA A 69 3.32 13.58 9.76
N THR A 70 2.68 12.60 9.11
CA THR A 70 1.67 12.87 8.06
C THR A 70 0.56 13.77 8.60
N ARG A 71 -0.04 13.41 9.74
CA ARG A 71 -1.19 14.12 10.31
C ARG A 71 -0.85 15.58 10.65
N GLU A 72 0.34 15.83 11.18
CA GLU A 72 0.84 17.17 11.51
C GLU A 72 1.13 18.01 10.25
N ALA A 73 1.54 17.39 9.14
CA ALA A 73 1.88 18.10 7.91
C ALA A 73 0.70 18.41 6.99
N VAL A 74 -0.22 17.45 6.77
CA VAL A 74 -1.30 17.57 5.77
C VAL A 74 -2.71 17.56 6.35
N GLY A 75 -2.89 17.17 7.62
CA GLY A 75 -4.20 17.25 8.29
C GLY A 75 -5.27 16.29 7.77
N CYS A 76 -4.93 15.34 6.90
CA CYS A 76 -5.79 14.27 6.39
C CYS A 76 -5.03 12.92 6.36
N ASN A 77 -5.74 11.82 6.07
CA ASN A 77 -5.14 10.50 5.95
C ASN A 77 -4.87 10.18 4.48
N THR A 78 -3.62 10.33 4.06
CA THR A 78 -3.13 10.04 2.70
C THR A 78 -2.40 8.71 2.61
N ASN A 79 -1.79 8.23 3.69
CA ASN A 79 -0.79 7.16 3.60
C ASN A 79 -0.77 6.16 4.76
N LEU A 80 -1.84 6.05 5.57
CA LEU A 80 -1.90 5.02 6.62
C LEU A 80 -1.66 3.61 6.07
N GLY A 81 -2.34 3.24 4.98
CA GLY A 81 -2.18 1.92 4.37
C GLY A 81 -0.79 1.69 3.80
N ILE A 82 -0.23 2.68 3.09
CA ILE A 82 1.17 2.69 2.65
C ILE A 82 2.12 2.43 3.82
N ILE A 83 1.96 3.16 4.93
CA ILE A 83 2.83 3.03 6.11
C ILE A 83 2.71 1.64 6.72
N LEU A 84 1.48 1.13 6.88
CA LEU A 84 1.22 -0.20 7.42
C LEU A 84 1.86 -1.30 6.55
N LEU A 85 1.93 -1.14 5.23
CA LEU A 85 2.56 -2.11 4.34
C LEU A 85 4.09 -1.94 4.22
N CYS A 86 4.58 -0.70 4.25
CA CYS A 86 6.00 -0.43 4.05
C CYS A 86 6.84 -0.64 5.32
N ALA A 87 6.25 -0.45 6.52
CA ALA A 87 7.01 -0.56 7.77
C ALA A 87 7.62 -1.98 7.97
N PRO A 88 6.89 -3.09 7.75
CA PRO A 88 7.48 -4.42 7.87
C PRO A 88 8.59 -4.70 6.84
N LEU A 89 8.46 -4.20 5.60
CA LEU A 89 9.50 -4.32 4.57
C LEU A 89 10.79 -3.59 4.97
N ILE A 90 10.66 -2.37 5.48
CA ILE A 90 11.77 -1.53 5.95
C ILE A 90 12.43 -2.10 7.22
N GLN A 91 11.64 -2.71 8.10
CA GLN A 91 12.17 -3.43 9.26
C GLN A 91 12.93 -4.69 8.82
N ALA A 92 12.36 -5.44 7.89
CA ALA A 92 12.88 -6.73 7.43
C ALA A 92 14.23 -6.62 6.73
N ILE A 93 14.41 -5.65 5.82
CA ILE A 93 15.68 -5.46 5.09
C ILE A 93 16.86 -5.11 6.01
N ASN A 94 16.59 -4.63 7.23
CA ASN A 94 17.59 -4.35 8.24
C ASN A 94 17.88 -5.51 9.19
N LEU A 95 17.10 -6.60 9.12
CA LEU A 95 17.44 -7.83 9.82
C LEU A 95 18.77 -8.35 9.26
N LYS A 96 19.76 -8.48 10.15
CA LYS A 96 21.10 -8.96 9.80
C LYS A 96 21.09 -10.48 9.66
N ASP A 97 20.44 -10.97 8.63
CA ASP A 97 20.53 -12.38 8.26
C ASP A 97 20.70 -12.51 6.75
N PRO A 98 21.93 -12.76 6.26
CA PRO A 98 22.21 -12.90 4.83
C PRO A 98 21.61 -14.19 4.24
N GLU A 99 21.10 -15.12 5.05
CA GLU A 99 20.48 -16.36 4.57
C GLU A 99 18.97 -16.23 4.35
N LEU A 100 18.35 -15.13 4.81
CA LEU A 100 16.93 -14.89 4.61
C LEU A 100 16.69 -14.09 3.33
N THR A 101 15.80 -14.62 2.49
CA THR A 101 15.13 -13.79 1.47
C THR A 101 14.36 -12.65 2.13
N LEU A 102 14.10 -11.56 1.40
CA LEU A 102 13.33 -10.43 1.94
C LEU A 102 11.97 -10.88 2.50
N ARG A 103 11.27 -11.79 1.81
CA ARG A 103 10.00 -12.34 2.29
C ARG A 103 10.13 -13.10 3.60
N GLN A 104 11.17 -13.93 3.76
CA GLN A 104 11.40 -14.65 5.02
C GLN A 104 11.72 -13.68 6.16
N ALA A 105 12.48 -12.61 5.88
CA ALA A 105 12.73 -11.55 6.85
C ALA A 105 11.44 -10.82 7.24
N VAL A 106 10.53 -10.53 6.29
CA VAL A 106 9.21 -9.94 6.56
C VAL A 106 8.35 -10.87 7.43
N SER A 107 8.28 -12.15 7.08
CA SER A 107 7.55 -13.15 7.88
C SER A 107 8.07 -13.20 9.32
N LYS A 108 9.40 -13.13 9.49
CA LYS A 108 10.01 -13.04 10.82
C LYS A 108 9.59 -11.78 11.58
N VAL A 109 9.64 -10.60 10.95
CA VAL A 109 9.20 -9.33 11.56
C VAL A 109 7.75 -9.42 12.04
N ILE A 110 6.86 -9.98 11.21
CA ILE A 110 5.44 -10.13 11.49
C ILE A 110 5.20 -11.11 12.64
N PHE A 111 5.89 -12.25 12.61
CA PHE A 111 5.78 -13.27 13.66
C PHE A 111 6.24 -12.74 15.02
N ASP A 112 7.30 -11.91 15.04
CA ASP A 112 7.90 -11.36 16.25
C ASP A 112 7.17 -10.11 16.81
N THR A 113 6.01 -9.72 16.24
CA THR A 113 5.27 -8.54 16.72
C THR A 113 4.74 -8.71 18.14
N THR A 114 4.67 -7.60 18.88
CA THR A 114 4.30 -7.57 20.29
C THR A 114 2.94 -6.93 20.55
N VAL A 115 2.47 -6.99 21.79
CA VAL A 115 1.28 -6.26 22.24
C VAL A 115 1.57 -4.75 22.26
N GLU A 116 2.80 -4.36 22.60
CA GLU A 116 3.25 -2.97 22.53
C GLU A 116 3.21 -2.42 21.10
N ASP A 117 3.62 -3.22 20.10
CA ASP A 117 3.48 -2.83 18.69
C ASP A 117 2.00 -2.62 18.31
N ALA A 118 1.11 -3.51 18.77
CA ALA A 118 -0.33 -3.35 18.55
C ALA A 118 -0.87 -2.05 19.17
N ASP A 119 -0.47 -1.71 20.41
CA ASP A 119 -0.89 -0.49 21.09
C ASP A 119 -0.45 0.78 20.34
N TRP A 120 0.77 0.79 19.80
CA TRP A 120 1.24 1.88 18.94
C TRP A 120 0.46 1.97 17.62
N VAL A 121 0.20 0.84 16.96
CA VAL A 121 -0.56 0.82 15.71
C VAL A 121 -2.03 1.23 15.94
N PHE A 122 -2.65 0.85 17.06
CA PHE A 122 -4.01 1.29 17.41
C PHE A 122 -4.06 2.81 17.58
N LYS A 123 -3.09 3.40 18.28
CA LYS A 123 -2.93 4.87 18.36
C LYS A 123 -2.73 5.50 16.98
N ALA A 124 -1.96 4.86 16.09
CA ALA A 124 -1.73 5.34 14.75
C ALA A 124 -3.02 5.35 13.91
N ILE A 125 -3.77 4.23 13.92
CA ILE A 125 -5.06 4.11 13.23
C ILE A 125 -6.06 5.14 13.75
N THR A 126 -6.18 5.29 15.07
CA THR A 126 -7.04 6.29 15.70
C THR A 126 -6.64 7.71 15.30
N LEU A 127 -5.33 8.02 15.30
CA LEU A 127 -4.81 9.33 14.89
C LEU A 127 -5.04 9.64 13.41
N ALA A 128 -4.90 8.65 12.53
CA ALA A 128 -5.20 8.78 11.11
C ALA A 128 -6.70 8.97 10.86
N SER A 129 -7.55 8.39 11.72
CA SER A 129 -9.02 8.45 11.59
C SER A 129 -9.51 8.03 10.19
N PRO A 130 -9.16 6.82 9.70
CA PRO A 130 -9.58 6.38 8.38
C PRO A 130 -11.11 6.28 8.26
N GLY A 131 -11.62 6.61 7.07
CA GLY A 131 -13.05 6.50 6.79
C GLY A 131 -13.57 5.07 6.99
N GLY A 132 -14.72 4.94 7.65
CA GLY A 132 -15.43 3.67 7.81
C GLY A 132 -14.83 2.69 8.83
N LEU A 133 -13.92 3.14 9.71
CA LEU A 133 -13.25 2.29 10.70
C LEU A 133 -14.22 1.52 11.62
N GLY A 134 -15.35 2.13 11.97
CA GLY A 134 -16.36 1.53 12.86
C GLY A 134 -15.81 1.22 14.27
N SER A 135 -16.51 0.36 15.00
CA SER A 135 -16.07 -0.22 16.28
C SER A 135 -15.92 -1.73 16.15
N SER A 136 -15.09 -2.34 17.00
CA SER A 136 -14.81 -3.78 16.97
C SER A 136 -15.01 -4.40 18.35
N ASP A 137 -15.86 -5.43 18.45
CA ASP A 137 -16.15 -6.11 19.72
C ASP A 137 -14.98 -6.96 20.24
N GLN A 138 -14.03 -7.32 19.37
CA GLN A 138 -12.91 -8.19 19.74
C GLN A 138 -11.64 -7.41 20.10
N GLN A 139 -11.37 -6.28 19.45
CA GLN A 139 -10.27 -5.35 19.71
C GLN A 139 -10.61 -3.99 19.07
N ASP A 140 -11.12 -3.04 19.85
CA ASP A 140 -11.36 -1.67 19.37
C ASP A 140 -10.06 -0.86 19.42
N VAL A 141 -9.73 -0.18 18.32
CA VAL A 141 -8.51 0.65 18.21
C VAL A 141 -8.52 1.89 19.11
N ASN A 142 -9.69 2.25 19.67
CA ASN A 142 -9.82 3.29 20.69
C ASN A 142 -9.44 2.79 22.09
N GLU A 143 -9.27 1.49 22.27
CA GLU A 143 -8.86 0.85 23.52
C GLU A 143 -7.40 0.40 23.49
N LYS A 144 -6.87 -0.03 24.64
CA LYS A 144 -5.53 -0.58 24.73
C LYS A 144 -5.51 -1.99 24.13
N ALA A 145 -4.51 -2.28 23.29
CA ALA A 145 -4.35 -3.62 22.73
C ALA A 145 -4.12 -4.68 23.83
N SER A 146 -4.75 -5.85 23.68
CA SER A 146 -4.55 -7.01 24.57
C SER A 146 -3.95 -8.22 23.85
N VAL A 147 -3.65 -8.09 22.56
CA VAL A 147 -3.09 -9.12 21.68
C VAL A 147 -1.93 -8.52 20.88
N THR A 148 -1.10 -9.38 20.30
CA THR A 148 0.00 -8.94 19.41
C THR A 148 -0.55 -8.27 18.14
N LEU A 149 0.29 -7.52 17.42
CA LEU A 149 -0.14 -6.84 16.18
C LEU A 149 -0.64 -7.85 15.14
N THR A 150 0.05 -8.98 14.97
CA THR A 150 -0.36 -10.03 14.03
C THR A 150 -1.70 -10.67 14.41
N GLU A 151 -1.95 -10.88 15.71
CA GLU A 151 -3.26 -11.37 16.18
C GLU A 151 -4.38 -10.34 15.93
N ALA A 152 -4.11 -9.04 16.15
CA ALA A 152 -5.06 -7.98 15.85
C ALA A 152 -5.36 -7.90 14.33
N MET A 153 -4.33 -7.96 13.48
CA MET A 153 -4.49 -8.00 12.03
C MET A 153 -5.27 -9.23 11.56
N LYS A 154 -5.12 -10.38 12.24
CA LYS A 154 -5.90 -11.59 11.95
C LYS A 154 -7.39 -11.44 12.20
N ILE A 155 -7.79 -10.63 13.17
CA ILE A 155 -9.21 -10.32 13.40
C ILE A 155 -9.78 -9.52 12.22
N ALA A 156 -8.98 -8.61 11.66
CA ALA A 156 -9.38 -7.73 10.55
C ALA A 156 -9.21 -8.35 9.15
N SER A 157 -8.40 -9.40 8.98
CA SER A 157 -7.94 -9.91 7.67
C SER A 157 -9.04 -10.37 6.72
N THR A 158 -10.22 -10.72 7.23
CA THR A 158 -11.37 -11.12 6.40
C THR A 158 -12.05 -9.94 5.70
N LYS A 159 -11.86 -8.70 6.20
CA LYS A 159 -12.48 -7.47 5.68
C LYS A 159 -11.46 -6.45 5.20
N ASP A 160 -10.19 -6.62 5.59
CA ASP A 160 -9.13 -5.69 5.27
C ASP A 160 -7.94 -6.43 4.64
N ARG A 161 -7.64 -6.10 3.39
CA ARG A 161 -6.59 -6.78 2.63
C ARG A 161 -5.17 -6.36 3.02
N ILE A 162 -5.00 -5.19 3.66
CA ILE A 162 -3.73 -4.82 4.28
C ILE A 162 -3.48 -5.73 5.49
N ALA A 163 -4.51 -5.89 6.34
CA ALA A 163 -4.44 -6.83 7.46
C ALA A 163 -4.23 -8.28 6.99
N LEU A 164 -4.79 -8.66 5.85
CA LEU A 164 -4.54 -9.96 5.22
C LEU A 164 -3.04 -10.20 4.96
N GLN A 165 -2.28 -9.19 4.50
CA GLN A 165 -0.85 -9.34 4.23
C GLN A 165 -0.05 -9.70 5.49
N TYR A 166 -0.44 -9.18 6.65
CA TYR A 166 0.16 -9.55 7.94
C TYR A 166 -0.12 -11.01 8.34
N THR A 167 -1.13 -11.64 7.77
CA THR A 167 -1.47 -13.04 8.09
C THR A 167 -1.02 -14.06 7.04
N THR A 168 -0.66 -13.58 5.85
CA THR A 168 -0.27 -14.40 4.69
C THR A 168 1.17 -14.19 4.27
N ASP A 169 2.00 -13.59 5.14
CA ASP A 169 3.40 -13.26 4.86
C ASP A 169 3.57 -12.52 3.52
N TYR A 170 2.71 -11.50 3.31
CA TYR A 170 2.72 -10.63 2.14
C TYR A 170 2.53 -11.40 0.81
N GLN A 171 1.72 -12.46 0.83
CA GLN A 171 1.51 -13.31 -0.34
C GLN A 171 1.04 -12.55 -1.59
N ASP A 172 0.12 -11.59 -1.45
CA ASP A 172 -0.37 -10.85 -2.62
C ASP A 172 0.74 -9.97 -3.24
N ILE A 173 1.66 -9.47 -2.42
CA ILE A 173 2.81 -8.70 -2.90
C ILE A 173 3.82 -9.63 -3.57
N PHE A 174 4.37 -10.60 -2.86
CA PHE A 174 5.48 -11.42 -3.37
C PHE A 174 5.08 -12.43 -4.44
N ASN A 175 3.92 -13.07 -4.32
CA ASN A 175 3.52 -14.16 -5.24
C ASN A 175 2.66 -13.68 -6.41
N PHE A 176 2.22 -12.43 -6.39
CA PHE A 176 1.32 -11.90 -7.42
C PHE A 176 1.78 -10.55 -7.95
N LEU A 177 1.68 -9.47 -7.17
CA LEU A 177 1.94 -8.11 -7.65
C LEU A 177 3.36 -7.93 -8.14
N LEU A 178 4.36 -8.41 -7.41
CA LEU A 178 5.77 -8.27 -7.76
C LEU A 178 6.10 -8.95 -9.10
N LEU A 179 5.53 -10.13 -9.34
CA LEU A 179 5.69 -10.85 -10.62
C LEU A 179 5.08 -10.07 -11.78
N ARG A 180 3.87 -9.50 -11.60
CA ARG A 180 3.19 -8.70 -12.63
C ARG A 180 3.90 -7.38 -12.91
N TYR A 181 4.33 -6.71 -11.85
CA TYR A 181 5.09 -5.47 -11.92
C TYR A 181 6.41 -5.68 -12.67
N ASN A 182 7.22 -6.66 -12.25
CA ASN A 182 8.52 -6.93 -12.89
C ASN A 182 8.35 -7.36 -14.36
N ALA A 183 7.38 -8.21 -14.69
CA ALA A 183 7.13 -8.59 -16.09
C ALA A 183 6.77 -7.37 -16.97
N SER A 184 6.00 -6.43 -16.44
CA SER A 184 5.62 -5.20 -17.15
C SER A 184 6.79 -4.22 -17.24
N LEU A 185 7.59 -4.10 -16.18
CA LEU A 185 8.79 -3.29 -16.14
C LEU A 185 9.84 -3.79 -17.13
N ASP A 186 10.06 -5.11 -17.22
CA ASP A 186 10.96 -5.73 -18.19
C ASP A 186 10.48 -5.49 -19.63
N ARG A 187 9.16 -5.48 -19.84
CA ARG A 187 8.56 -5.27 -21.17
C ARG A 187 8.69 -3.83 -21.65
N TRP A 188 8.37 -2.85 -20.80
CA TRP A 188 8.22 -1.45 -21.22
C TRP A 188 9.34 -0.54 -20.72
N GLY A 189 10.12 -0.95 -19.73
CA GLY A 189 11.16 -0.11 -19.12
C GLY A 189 10.62 1.08 -18.32
N ASP A 190 9.32 1.11 -18.04
CA ASP A 190 8.62 2.22 -17.37
C ASP A 190 7.92 1.74 -16.09
N ARG A 191 8.36 2.30 -14.95
CA ARG A 191 7.85 1.96 -13.62
C ARG A 191 6.39 2.36 -13.40
N ASN A 192 5.98 3.49 -13.98
CA ASN A 192 4.63 4.02 -13.82
C ASN A 192 3.64 3.13 -14.57
N TRP A 193 3.97 2.71 -15.80
CA TRP A 193 3.15 1.77 -16.56
C TRP A 193 3.15 0.37 -15.96
N ALA A 194 4.27 -0.09 -15.40
CA ALA A 194 4.32 -1.33 -14.64
C ALA A 194 3.39 -1.29 -13.41
N ALA A 195 3.34 -0.16 -12.71
CA ALA A 195 2.43 0.06 -11.59
C ALA A 195 0.95 0.09 -12.04
N VAL A 196 0.61 0.73 -13.17
CA VAL A 196 -0.74 0.69 -13.75
C VAL A 196 -1.16 -0.74 -14.09
N SER A 197 -0.27 -1.53 -14.69
CA SER A 197 -0.58 -2.93 -15.04
C SER A 197 -0.82 -3.79 -13.79
N ALA A 198 0.05 -3.69 -12.79
CA ALA A 198 -0.11 -4.42 -11.53
C ALA A 198 -1.39 -4.01 -10.79
N TYR A 199 -1.75 -2.72 -10.82
CA TYR A 199 -2.99 -2.20 -10.26
C TYR A 199 -4.24 -2.81 -10.93
N ALA A 200 -4.27 -2.83 -12.27
CA ALA A 200 -5.36 -3.44 -13.02
C ALA A 200 -5.47 -4.95 -12.75
N ASP A 201 -4.34 -5.66 -12.76
CA ASP A 201 -4.31 -7.10 -12.46
C ASP A 201 -4.84 -7.42 -11.07
N MET A 202 -4.48 -6.63 -10.06
CA MET A 202 -4.96 -6.82 -8.68
C MET A 202 -6.47 -6.66 -8.57
N LEU A 203 -6.99 -5.53 -9.06
CA LEU A 203 -8.42 -5.25 -8.99
C LEU A 203 -9.26 -6.18 -9.86
N SER A 204 -8.68 -6.79 -10.89
CA SER A 204 -9.36 -7.81 -11.70
C SER A 204 -9.61 -9.11 -10.94
N GLN A 205 -8.84 -9.39 -9.88
CA GLN A 205 -8.89 -10.66 -9.14
C GLN A 205 -9.38 -10.52 -7.70
N PHE A 206 -9.14 -9.37 -7.08
CA PHE A 206 -9.37 -9.17 -5.66
C PHE A 206 -10.15 -7.88 -5.40
N PRO A 207 -11.22 -7.93 -4.59
CA PRO A 207 -11.90 -6.72 -4.17
C PRO A 207 -11.01 -5.78 -3.35
N ASP A 208 -11.28 -4.49 -3.47
CA ASP A 208 -10.57 -3.45 -2.74
C ASP A 208 -11.28 -3.13 -1.41
N SER A 209 -10.60 -3.35 -0.29
CA SER A 209 -11.21 -3.16 1.03
C SER A 209 -11.57 -1.70 1.35
N HIS A 210 -10.96 -0.71 0.70
CA HIS A 210 -11.37 0.69 0.88
C HIS A 210 -12.73 0.93 0.23
N ILE A 211 -12.97 0.35 -0.94
CA ILE A 211 -14.25 0.41 -1.64
C ILE A 211 -15.31 -0.36 -0.85
N GLU A 212 -15.03 -1.60 -0.46
CA GLU A 212 -16.01 -2.44 0.23
C GLU A 212 -16.40 -1.89 1.60
N ARG A 213 -15.48 -1.21 2.30
CA ARG A 213 -15.79 -0.53 3.55
C ARG A 213 -16.84 0.58 3.38
N LYS A 214 -16.88 1.24 2.22
CA LYS A 214 -17.79 2.34 1.92
C LYS A 214 -19.09 1.88 1.24
N TYR A 215 -19.02 0.85 0.40
CA TYR A 215 -20.10 0.47 -0.51
C TYR A 215 -20.53 -1.00 -0.41
N GLY A 216 -19.92 -1.79 0.48
CA GLY A 216 -20.07 -3.24 0.45
C GLY A 216 -19.56 -3.83 -0.87
N ASP A 217 -20.09 -4.98 -1.25
CA ASP A 217 -19.76 -5.69 -2.49
C ASP A 217 -20.38 -5.09 -3.76
N GLN A 218 -21.14 -3.99 -3.64
CA GLN A 218 -21.94 -3.39 -4.72
C GLN A 218 -21.14 -3.14 -6.01
N TYR A 219 -19.87 -2.72 -5.90
CA TYR A 219 -19.04 -2.37 -7.04
C TYR A 219 -17.96 -3.41 -7.38
N SER A 220 -17.81 -4.48 -6.58
CA SER A 220 -16.70 -5.42 -6.70
C SER A 220 -16.66 -6.11 -8.08
N GLU A 221 -17.81 -6.60 -8.58
CA GLU A 221 -17.89 -7.24 -9.90
C GLU A 221 -17.66 -6.26 -11.06
N MET A 222 -18.23 -5.05 -10.96
CA MET A 222 -18.06 -4.00 -11.97
C MET A 222 -16.59 -3.62 -12.13
N ILE A 223 -15.89 -3.42 -11.00
CA ILE A 223 -14.48 -3.05 -11.00
C ILE A 223 -13.65 -4.21 -11.53
N ALA A 224 -13.88 -5.43 -11.06
CA ALA A 224 -13.16 -6.61 -11.55
C ALA A 224 -13.27 -6.77 -13.07
N THR A 225 -14.47 -6.61 -13.61
CA THR A 225 -14.71 -6.70 -15.07
C THR A 225 -13.96 -5.61 -15.84
N LYS A 226 -14.02 -4.35 -15.38
CA LYS A 226 -13.34 -3.22 -16.04
C LYS A 226 -11.82 -3.33 -15.96
N MET A 227 -11.31 -3.79 -14.83
CA MET A 227 -9.87 -3.96 -14.63
C MET A 227 -9.32 -5.18 -15.37
N ALA A 228 -10.12 -6.23 -15.53
CA ALA A 228 -9.82 -7.34 -16.44
C ALA A 228 -9.74 -6.87 -17.89
N GLN A 229 -10.67 -6.02 -18.35
CA GLN A 229 -10.60 -5.42 -19.69
C GLN A 229 -9.34 -4.56 -19.86
N LEU A 230 -9.02 -3.72 -18.87
CA LEU A 230 -7.81 -2.89 -18.90
C LEU A 230 -6.53 -3.76 -18.96
N SER A 231 -6.44 -4.79 -18.14
CA SER A 231 -5.34 -5.77 -18.16
C SER A 231 -5.23 -6.46 -19.53
N GLU A 232 -6.36 -6.86 -20.12
CA GLU A 232 -6.39 -7.48 -21.44
C GLU A 232 -5.84 -6.53 -22.52
N GLU A 233 -6.27 -5.26 -22.53
CA GLU A 233 -5.79 -4.27 -23.51
C GLU A 233 -4.31 -3.93 -23.32
N LEU A 234 -3.85 -3.79 -22.07
CA LEU A 234 -2.42 -3.64 -21.76
C LEU A 234 -1.59 -4.84 -22.26
N SER A 235 -2.11 -6.05 -22.15
CA SER A 235 -1.41 -7.25 -22.62
C SER A 235 -1.17 -7.25 -24.14
N LYS A 236 -2.07 -6.62 -24.91
CA LYS A 236 -2.05 -6.61 -26.40
C LYS A 236 -1.13 -5.56 -27.02
N THR A 237 -0.61 -4.60 -26.24
CA THR A 237 0.18 -3.49 -26.77
C THR A 237 1.64 -3.52 -26.30
N ASP A 238 2.57 -3.18 -27.20
CA ASP A 238 3.97 -2.91 -26.86
C ASP A 238 4.21 -1.42 -26.52
N ASN A 239 3.24 -0.55 -26.82
CA ASN A 239 3.24 0.85 -26.39
C ASN A 239 2.05 1.09 -25.44
N PRO A 240 2.28 1.12 -24.12
CA PRO A 240 1.21 1.27 -23.15
C PRO A 240 0.56 2.67 -23.17
N GLU A 241 1.22 3.70 -23.72
CA GLU A 241 0.64 5.04 -23.89
C GLU A 241 -0.65 5.03 -24.74
N GLN A 242 -0.80 4.03 -25.62
CA GLN A 242 -2.02 3.88 -26.41
C GLN A 242 -3.26 3.57 -25.55
N ILE A 243 -3.07 3.17 -24.29
CA ILE A 243 -4.14 2.85 -23.33
C ILE A 243 -4.62 4.09 -22.57
N GLU A 244 -3.93 5.22 -22.64
CA GLU A 244 -4.32 6.46 -21.94
C GLU A 244 -5.79 6.86 -22.13
N PRO A 245 -6.39 6.82 -23.34
CA PRO A 245 -7.80 7.15 -23.51
C PRO A 245 -8.74 6.23 -22.72
N LEU A 246 -8.40 4.93 -22.60
CA LEU A 246 -9.15 3.98 -21.79
C LEU A 246 -9.02 4.31 -20.30
N LEU A 247 -7.81 4.67 -19.83
CA LEU A 247 -7.60 5.09 -18.45
C LEU A 247 -8.42 6.32 -18.08
N PHE A 248 -8.47 7.35 -18.94
CA PHE A 248 -9.30 8.53 -18.71
C PHE A 248 -10.79 8.18 -18.60
N CYS A 249 -11.30 7.31 -19.48
CA CYS A 249 -12.68 6.85 -19.43
C CYS A 249 -12.99 6.12 -18.10
N LEU A 250 -12.12 5.20 -17.70
CA LEU A 250 -12.27 4.45 -16.45
C LEU A 250 -12.15 5.34 -15.21
N ASP A 251 -11.20 6.28 -15.19
CA ASP A 251 -11.00 7.20 -14.07
C ASP A 251 -12.23 8.09 -13.87
N GLN A 252 -12.73 8.68 -14.94
CA GLN A 252 -13.94 9.50 -14.90
C GLN A 252 -15.15 8.71 -14.39
N GLU A 253 -15.33 7.49 -14.89
CA GLU A 253 -16.44 6.64 -14.47
C GLU A 253 -16.37 6.31 -12.98
N LEU A 254 -15.22 5.86 -12.47
CA LEU A 254 -15.05 5.55 -11.05
C LEU A 254 -15.24 6.79 -10.17
N LYS A 255 -14.72 7.95 -10.60
CA LYS A 255 -14.86 9.21 -9.85
C LYS A 255 -16.29 9.74 -9.81
N ILE A 256 -17.08 9.57 -10.88
CA ILE A 256 -18.51 9.91 -10.88
C ILE A 256 -19.26 9.16 -9.78
N TYR A 257 -18.90 7.90 -9.53
CA TYR A 257 -19.48 7.10 -8.45
C TYR A 257 -18.79 7.31 -7.08
N GLY A 258 -17.77 8.17 -7.01
CA GLY A 258 -16.98 8.40 -5.80
C GLY A 258 -16.19 7.17 -5.34
N ILE A 259 -15.84 6.28 -6.28
CA ILE A 259 -15.10 5.04 -6.03
C ILE A 259 -13.60 5.34 -5.97
N ASN A 260 -12.94 4.87 -4.91
CA ASN A 260 -11.51 4.99 -4.70
C ASN A 260 -10.89 3.61 -4.38
N PRO A 261 -10.17 2.97 -5.31
CA PRO A 261 -9.43 1.74 -5.01
C PRO A 261 -8.12 2.03 -4.24
N GLY A 262 -8.27 2.58 -3.03
CA GLY A 262 -7.14 3.06 -2.23
C GLY A 262 -6.32 1.94 -1.62
N THR A 263 -6.93 0.82 -1.20
CA THR A 263 -6.15 -0.30 -0.66
C THR A 263 -5.22 -0.87 -1.71
N THR A 264 -5.69 -0.98 -2.96
CA THR A 264 -4.87 -1.44 -4.07
C THR A 264 -3.74 -0.46 -4.36
N ALA A 265 -4.01 0.85 -4.35
CA ALA A 265 -2.95 1.85 -4.49
C ALA A 265 -1.87 1.70 -3.40
N ASP A 266 -2.26 1.52 -2.13
CA ASP A 266 -1.32 1.28 -1.03
C ASP A 266 -0.44 0.03 -1.28
N MET A 267 -1.05 -1.06 -1.79
CA MET A 267 -0.38 -2.30 -2.16
C MET A 267 0.60 -2.14 -3.33
N ILE A 268 0.31 -1.24 -4.28
CA ILE A 268 1.23 -0.89 -5.38
C ILE A 268 2.46 -0.17 -4.84
N VAL A 269 2.31 0.78 -3.93
CA VAL A 269 3.48 1.42 -3.27
C VAL A 269 4.37 0.37 -2.60
N ALA A 270 3.76 -0.55 -1.85
CA ALA A 270 4.49 -1.62 -1.17
C ALA A 270 5.18 -2.58 -2.17
N THR A 271 4.55 -2.86 -3.31
CA THR A 271 5.12 -3.69 -4.38
C THR A 271 6.32 -3.02 -5.02
N VAL A 272 6.22 -1.74 -5.38
CA VAL A 272 7.33 -0.98 -5.96
C VAL A 272 8.50 -0.87 -4.98
N LEU A 273 8.22 -0.61 -3.70
CA LEU A 273 9.24 -0.63 -2.66
C LEU A 273 9.89 -2.01 -2.54
N THR A 274 9.11 -3.09 -2.60
CA THR A 274 9.63 -4.46 -2.55
C THR A 274 10.60 -4.71 -3.70
N ALA A 275 10.25 -4.33 -4.93
CA ALA A 275 11.14 -4.44 -6.09
C ALA A 275 12.46 -3.68 -5.87
N PHE A 276 12.40 -2.43 -5.38
CA PHE A 276 13.61 -1.66 -5.08
C PHE A 276 14.48 -2.30 -3.99
N LEU A 277 13.88 -2.92 -2.98
CA LEU A 277 14.61 -3.60 -1.91
C LEU A 277 15.23 -4.92 -2.38
N GLU A 278 14.60 -5.65 -3.30
CA GLU A 278 15.19 -6.85 -3.90
C GLU A 278 16.38 -6.50 -4.81
N ASP A 279 16.30 -5.39 -5.55
CA ASP A 279 17.42 -4.90 -6.38
C ASP A 279 18.65 -4.48 -5.55
N LEU A 280 18.46 -4.05 -4.29
CA LEU A 280 19.59 -3.74 -3.39
C LEU A 280 20.34 -4.97 -2.89
N ASN A 281 19.70 -6.14 -2.93
CA ASN A 281 20.25 -7.40 -2.44
C ASN A 281 20.88 -8.26 -3.56
N GLN A 282 20.77 -7.83 -4.82
CA GLN A 282 21.44 -8.43 -5.98
C GLN A 282 22.80 -7.77 -6.24
#